data_AF-K1SP96-F1
#
_entry.id   AF-K1SP96-F1
#
_cell.length_a   1.000
_cell.length_b   1.000
_cell.length_c   1.000
_cell.angle_alpha   90.00
_cell.angle_beta   90.00
_cell.angle_gamma   90.00
#
_symmetry.space_group_name_H-M   'P 1'
#
loop_
_entity.id
_entity.type
_entity.pdbx_description
1 polymer ?
#
loop_
_entity_poly.entity_id
_entity_poly.type
_entity_poly.pdbx_seq_one_letter_code
_entity_poly.pdbx_strand_id
1 'polypeptide(L)' 'LKRERYYGRQFTSKRELVQMIENYIRYYNTRRVQRNLGVLTPMEKHTLCLAA' A
#
# COMPACT_ATOMS: atom_id res chain seq x y z
N LEU A 1 3.97 -4.74 4.80
CA LEU A 1 3.40 -4.22 6.08
C LEU A 1 4.16 -4.70 7.32
N LYS A 2 4.05 -5.97 7.76
CA LYS A 2 4.60 -6.39 9.07
C LYS A 2 6.10 -6.09 9.22
N ARG A 3 6.91 -6.54 8.25
CA ARG A 3 8.35 -6.23 8.18
C ARG A 3 8.66 -4.75 7.97
N GLU A 4 7.87 -4.05 7.17
CA GLU A 4 8.21 -2.69 6.72
C GLU A 4 7.71 -1.59 7.67
N ARG A 5 6.70 -1.86 8.51
CA ARG A 5 6.00 -0.82 9.28
C ARG A 5 5.58 -1.23 10.70
N TYR A 6 5.54 -2.52 11.03
CA TYR A 6 4.96 -3.02 12.29
C TYR A 6 6.01 -3.55 13.26
N TYR A 7 6.88 -4.46 12.82
CA TYR A 7 7.90 -5.02 13.70
C TYR A 7 8.91 -3.95 14.13
N GLY A 8 9.27 -3.98 15.42
CA GLY A 8 10.18 -3.00 16.03
C GLY A 8 9.56 -1.61 16.27
N ARG A 9 8.26 -1.42 15.98
CA ARG A 9 7.55 -0.16 16.20
C ARG A 9 6.50 -0.32 17.29
N GLN A 10 6.53 0.58 18.27
CA GLN A 10 5.46 0.68 19.27
C GLN A 10 4.41 1.69 18.81
N PHE A 11 3.15 1.35 19.02
CA PHE A 11 2.01 2.23 18.82
C PHE A 11 1.42 2.53 20.19
N THR A 12 1.21 3.81 20.50
CA THR A 12 0.70 4.23 21.81
C THR A 12 -0.82 4.40 21.81
N SER A 13 -1.45 4.33 20.63
CA SER A 13 -2.90 4.37 20.48
C SER A 13 -3.41 3.50 19.33
N LYS A 14 -4.66 3.05 19.46
CA LYS A 14 -5.40 2.37 18.37
C LYS A 14 -5.45 3.24 17.12
N ARG A 15 -5.66 4.55 17.29
CA ARG A 15 -5.77 5.51 16.18
C ARG A 15 -4.50 5.55 15.34
N GLU A 16 -3.34 5.59 15.97
CA GLU A 16 -2.05 5.56 15.25
C GLU A 16 -1.85 4.27 14.44
N LEU A 17 -2.22 3.12 15.02
CA LEU A 17 -2.14 1.83 14.34
C LEU A 17 -3.06 1.80 13.11
N VAL A 18 -4.32 2.22 13.26
CA VAL A 18 -5.29 2.28 12.16
C VAL A 18 -4.79 3.21 11.05
N GLN A 19 -4.36 4.42 11.41
CA GLN A 19 -3.85 5.39 10.44
C GLN A 19 -2.64 4.85 9.66
N MET A 20 -1.74 4.13 10.35
CA MET A 20 -0.59 3.50 9.71
C MET A 20 -1.03 2.44 8.69
N ILE A 21 -2.01 1.60 9.03
CA ILE A 21 -2.55 0.57 8.14
C ILE A 21 -3.20 1.21 6.91
N GLU A 22 -4.08 2.19 7.11
CA GLU A 22 -4.76 2.91 6.02
C GLU A 22 -3.77 3.57 5.06
N ASN A 23 -2.77 4.26 5.62
CA ASN A 23 -1.71 4.89 4.83
C ASN A 23 -0.90 3.87 4.05
N TYR A 24 -0.64 2.70 4.64
CA TYR A 24 0.06 1.63 3.96
C TYR A 24 -0.77 1.03 2.82
N ILE A 25 -2.07 0.79 3.02
CA ILE A 25 -2.98 0.30 1.96
C ILE A 25 -3.00 1.29 0.79
N ARG A 26 -3.17 2.59 1.08
CA ARG A 26 -3.15 3.64 0.06
C ARG A 26 -1.84 3.64 -0.71
N TYR A 27 -0.70 3.64 0.00
CA TYR A 27 0.62 3.57 -0.62
C TYR A 27 0.78 2.35 -1.52
N TYR A 28 0.38 1.17 -1.05
CA TYR A 28 0.54 -0.08 -1.78
C TYR A 28 -0.29 -0.10 -3.07
N ASN A 29 -1.49 0.46 -3.03
CA ASN A 29 -2.41 0.44 -4.17
C ASN A 29 -2.12 1.53 -5.21
N THR A 30 -1.69 2.72 -4.79
CA THR A 30 -1.60 3.88 -5.69
C THR A 30 -0.19 4.43 -5.92
N ARG A 31 0.81 3.97 -5.17
CA ARG A 31 2.18 4.54 -5.24
C ARG A 31 3.27 3.48 -5.41
N ARG A 32 3.05 2.25 -4.95
CA ARG A 32 4.03 1.17 -5.07
C ARG A 32 3.89 0.46 -6.41
N VAL A 33 4.82 0.73 -7.32
CA VAL A 33 4.94 -0.02 -8.57
C VAL A 33 5.39 -1.45 -8.32
N GLN A 34 4.92 -2.40 -9.14
CA GLN A 34 5.23 -3.81 -9.02
C GLN A 34 5.74 -4.37 -10.35
N ARG A 35 6.86 -5.11 -10.32
CA ARG A 35 7.48 -5.66 -11.55
C ARG A 35 6.58 -6.65 -12.28
N ASN A 36 5.83 -7.48 -11.55
CA ASN A 36 4.83 -8.39 -12.11
C ASN A 36 3.65 -7.67 -12.79
N LEU A 37 3.42 -6.39 -12.47
CA LEU A 37 2.43 -5.54 -13.13
C LEU A 37 3.03 -4.71 -14.28
N GLY A 38 4.26 -5.00 -14.72
CA GLY A 38 4.93 -4.21 -15.75
C GLY A 38 5.46 -2.88 -15.22
N VAL A 39 5.90 -2.84 -13.95
CA VAL A 39 6.34 -1.61 -13.27
C VAL A 39 5.21 -0.59 -13.14
N LEU A 40 4.00 -1.08 -12.88
CA LEU A 40 2.81 -0.28 -12.61
C LEU A 40 2.32 -0.52 -11.18
N THR A 41 1.60 0.45 -10.63
CA THR A 41 0.82 0.27 -9.42
C THR A 41 -0.43 -0.58 -9.71
N PRO A 42 -1.01 -1.24 -8.69
CA PRO A 42 -2.27 -1.95 -8.84
C PRO A 42 -3.38 -1.10 -9.48
N MET A 43 -3.52 0.16 -9.06
CA MET A 43 -4.56 1.03 -9.60
C MET A 43 -4.29 1.47 -11.04
N GLU A 44 -3.04 1.75 -11.42
CA GLU A 44 -2.70 2.02 -12.82
C GLU A 44 -3.01 0.82 -13.72
N LYS A 45 -2.65 -0.39 -13.27
CA LYS A 45 -2.97 -1.62 -14.00
C LYS A 45 -4.48 -1.81 -14.16
N HIS A 46 -5.25 -1.54 -13.10
CA HIS A 46 -6.71 -1.60 -13.13
C HIS A 46 -7.29 -0.60 -14.14
N THR A 47 -6.85 0.66 -14.12
CA THR A 47 -7.30 1.68 -15.07
C THR A 47 -7.00 1.30 -16.52
N LEU A 48 -5.81 0.77 -16.81
CA LEU A 48 -5.48 0.30 -18.16
C LEU A 48 -6.35 -0.88 -18.60
N CYS A 49 -6.69 -1.79 -17.67
CA CYS A 49 -7.57 -2.92 -17.95
C CYS A 49 -9.00 -2.49 -18.29
N LEU A 50 -9.52 -1.46 -17.60
CA LEU A 50 -10.86 -0.91 -17.86
C LEU A 50 -10.95 -0.06 -19.13
N ALA A 51 -9.81 0.45 -19.62
CA ALA A 51 -9.75 1.25 -20.84
C ALA A 51 -9.58 0.41 -22.12
N ALA A 52 -9.39 -0.91 -21.98
CA ALA A 52 -9.24 -1.88 -23.07
C ALA A 52 -10.57 -2.56 -23.39
#